data_AF-A0A645H8A2-F1
#
_entry.id   AF-A0A645H8A2-F1
#
_cell.length_a   1.000
_cell.length_b   1.000
_cell.length_c   1.000
_cell.angle_alpha   90.00
_cell.angle_beta   90.00
_cell.angle_gamma   90.00
#
_symmetry.space_group_name_H-M   'P 1'
#
loop_
_entity.id
_entity.type
_entity.pdbx_description
1 polymer ?
#
loop_
_entity_poly.entity_id
_entity_poly.type
_entity_poly.pdbx_seq_one_letter_code
_entity_poly.pdbx_strand_id
1 'polypeptide(L)'
;MSPEQCQPDSALTFASDIYSLGVVLFYLLSSRYTRDVHADRKDLVDQIRSNYIAWCVLPEETPAELRAILERMLATDPAQRYADTAELAHDLEYYIYRDGYGPTIVTLAQYMAELMPGRFTFAGDDSEAKTEVLPTEFFSTVTDVTKTMRL
;
A
#
# COMPACT_ATOMS: atom_id res chain seq x y z
N MET A 1 8.94 9.50 -10.25
CA MET A 1 10.10 9.11 -11.06
C MET A 1 11.27 8.89 -10.12
N SER A 2 11.98 7.77 -10.26
CA SER A 2 13.18 7.52 -9.47
C SER A 2 14.38 8.33 -10.00
N PRO A 3 15.40 8.62 -9.17
CA PRO A 3 16.54 9.44 -9.56
C PRO A 3 17.28 8.92 -10.80
N GLU A 4 17.45 7.60 -10.90
CA GLU A 4 18.15 6.93 -11.99
C GLU A 4 17.45 7.09 -13.35
N GLN A 5 16.11 7.24 -13.38
CA GLN A 5 15.37 7.48 -14.62
C GLN A 5 15.65 8.85 -15.25
N CYS A 6 16.22 9.79 -14.48
CA CYS A 6 16.63 11.12 -14.95
C CYS A 6 18.11 11.21 -15.36
N GLN A 7 18.84 10.08 -15.33
CA GLN A 7 20.25 10.00 -15.67
C GLN A 7 20.43 9.32 -17.04
N PRO A 8 21.14 9.94 -17.99
CA PRO A 8 21.21 9.48 -19.38
C PRO A 8 21.86 8.10 -19.58
N ASP A 9 22.62 7.58 -18.61
CA ASP A 9 23.37 6.32 -18.72
C ASP A 9 23.06 5.31 -17.60
N SER A 10 21.98 5.52 -16.83
CA SER A 10 21.66 4.58 -15.75
C SER A 10 20.94 3.34 -16.27
N ALA A 11 21.43 2.16 -15.88
CA ALA A 11 20.71 0.92 -16.08
C ALA A 11 19.44 0.90 -15.20
N LEU A 12 18.28 0.81 -15.83
CA LEU A 12 17.01 0.68 -15.11
C LEU A 12 16.75 -0.78 -14.77
N THR A 13 16.34 -1.02 -13.53
CA THR A 13 15.99 -2.33 -13.00
C THR A 13 14.69 -2.24 -12.20
N PHE A 14 14.21 -3.35 -11.65
CA PHE A 14 13.03 -3.38 -10.78
C PHE A 14 13.17 -2.48 -9.52
N ALA A 15 14.40 -2.08 -9.16
CA ALA A 15 14.63 -1.14 -8.06
C ALA A 15 13.95 0.23 -8.30
N SER A 16 13.70 0.62 -9.56
CA SER A 16 12.93 1.83 -9.90
C SER A 16 11.43 1.68 -9.58
N ASP A 17 10.89 0.47 -9.67
CA ASP A 17 9.50 0.19 -9.28
C ASP A 17 9.34 0.21 -7.76
N ILE A 18 10.31 -0.34 -7.01
CA ILE A 18 10.37 -0.22 -5.53
C ILE A 18 10.33 1.24 -5.10
N TYR A 19 11.14 2.09 -5.75
CA TYR A 19 11.15 3.52 -5.46
C TYR A 19 9.79 4.16 -5.76
N SER A 20 9.20 3.83 -6.91
CA SER A 20 7.89 4.37 -7.32
C SER A 20 6.78 3.96 -6.35
N LEU A 21 6.81 2.71 -5.86
CA LEU A 21 5.89 2.25 -4.82
C LEU A 21 6.12 3.00 -3.50
N GLY A 22 7.37 3.32 -3.16
CA GLY A 22 7.70 4.15 -2.00
C GLY A 22 7.10 5.56 -2.12
N VAL A 23 7.12 6.17 -3.30
CA VAL A 23 6.49 7.47 -3.55
C VAL A 23 4.97 7.38 -3.37
N VAL A 24 4.34 6.30 -3.82
CA VAL A 24 2.90 6.07 -3.62
C VAL A 24 2.58 5.89 -2.13
N LEU A 25 3.33 5.06 -1.42
CA LEU A 25 3.14 4.83 0.02
C LEU A 25 3.31 6.14 0.81
N PHE A 26 4.34 6.93 0.50
CA PHE A 26 4.53 8.26 1.07
C PHE A 26 3.30 9.15 0.89
N TYR A 27 2.74 9.18 -0.32
CA TYR A 27 1.55 9.96 -0.62
C TYR A 27 0.32 9.46 0.14
N LEU A 28 0.13 8.15 0.25
CA LEU A 28 -0.98 7.57 1.02
C LEU A 28 -0.92 7.95 2.51
N LEU A 29 0.30 8.02 3.08
CA LEU A 29 0.50 8.38 4.48
C LEU A 29 0.37 9.88 4.75
N SER A 30 0.83 10.73 3.83
CA SER A 30 0.88 12.19 4.03
C SER A 30 -0.25 12.97 3.34
N SER A 31 -0.93 12.36 2.36
CA SER A 31 -1.78 13.07 1.39
C SER A 31 -1.06 14.25 0.70
N ARG A 32 0.27 14.17 0.59
CA ARG A 32 1.16 15.17 0.00
C ARG A 32 2.20 14.46 -0.88
N TYR A 33 2.64 15.13 -1.93
CA TYR A 33 3.69 14.60 -2.78
C TYR A 33 5.05 14.66 -2.08
N THR A 34 5.96 13.74 -2.43
CA THR A 34 7.35 13.77 -1.97
C THR A 34 8.11 15.04 -2.40
N ARG A 35 7.60 15.75 -3.40
CA ARG A 35 8.22 16.88 -4.10
C ARG A 35 7.15 17.87 -4.54
N ASP A 36 7.57 19.08 -4.89
CA ASP A 36 6.66 20.07 -5.46
C ASP A 36 6.39 19.74 -6.94
N VAL A 37 5.17 19.30 -7.23
CA VAL A 37 4.73 18.97 -8.60
C VAL A 37 4.32 20.20 -9.42
N HIS A 38 4.25 21.37 -8.79
CA HIS A 38 3.95 22.65 -9.44
C HIS A 38 5.21 23.46 -9.77
N ALA A 39 6.38 23.00 -9.33
CA ALA A 39 7.66 23.60 -9.69
C ALA A 39 7.90 23.55 -11.20
N ASP A 40 8.73 24.47 -11.70
CA ASP A 40 9.15 24.46 -13.09
C ASP A 40 9.84 23.13 -13.44
N ARG A 41 9.67 22.69 -14.69
CA ARG A 41 10.18 21.38 -15.14
C ARG A 41 11.67 21.18 -14.82
N LYS A 42 12.48 22.24 -14.94
CA LYS A 42 13.91 22.19 -14.65
C LYS A 42 14.14 21.89 -13.16
N ASP A 43 13.47 22.62 -12.29
CA ASP A 43 13.60 22.48 -10.84
C ASP A 43 13.09 21.11 -10.37
N LEU A 44 12.00 20.61 -10.95
CA LEU A 44 11.50 19.26 -10.66
C LEU A 44 12.51 18.17 -11.06
N VAL A 45 13.15 18.29 -12.22
CA VAL A 45 14.21 17.35 -12.65
C VAL A 45 15.42 17.43 -11.72
N ASP A 46 15.81 18.63 -11.29
CA ASP A 46 16.92 18.81 -10.35
C ASP A 46 16.59 18.22 -8.96
N GLN A 47 15.34 18.34 -8.50
CA GLN A 47 14.84 17.67 -7.29
C GLN A 47 14.82 16.13 -7.42
N ILE A 48 14.48 15.59 -8.59
CA ILE A 48 14.50 14.14 -8.84
C ILE A 48 15.94 13.64 -8.81
N ARG A 49 16.86 14.33 -9.51
CA ARG A 49 18.28 13.96 -9.58
C ARG A 49 18.98 14.01 -8.23
N SER A 50 18.68 15.02 -7.42
CA SER A 50 19.21 15.14 -6.05
C SER A 50 18.52 14.21 -5.04
N ASN A 51 17.52 13.44 -5.48
CA ASN A 51 16.63 12.66 -4.62
C ASN A 51 16.06 13.48 -3.45
N TYR A 52 15.69 14.74 -3.69
CA TYR A 52 14.99 15.52 -2.69
C TYR A 52 13.65 14.86 -2.34
N ILE A 53 13.38 14.70 -1.04
CA ILE A 53 12.14 14.17 -0.49
C ILE A 53 11.72 15.08 0.67
N ALA A 54 10.49 15.58 0.62
CA ALA A 54 9.91 16.47 1.61
C ALA A 54 9.47 15.71 2.88
N TRP A 55 10.40 15.04 3.57
CA TRP A 55 10.09 14.22 4.76
C TRP A 55 9.28 14.94 5.85
N CYS A 56 9.37 16.27 5.92
CA CYS A 56 8.60 17.10 6.85
C CYS A 56 7.08 17.08 6.65
N VAL A 57 6.57 16.57 5.52
CA VAL A 57 5.12 16.47 5.29
C VAL A 57 4.52 15.13 5.74
N LEU A 58 5.35 14.16 6.14
CA LEU A 58 4.84 12.96 6.81
C LEU A 58 4.34 13.31 8.21
N PRO A 59 3.20 12.75 8.66
CA PRO A 59 2.73 12.94 10.03
C PRO A 59 3.79 12.54 11.05
N GLU A 60 3.93 13.31 12.14
CA GLU A 60 4.89 13.02 13.21
C GLU A 60 4.59 11.69 13.90
N GLU A 61 3.32 11.28 13.90
CA GLU A 61 2.84 10.03 14.45
C GLU A 61 3.14 8.81 13.57
N THR A 62 3.77 9.00 12.40
CA THR A 62 4.16 7.89 11.52
C THR A 62 5.10 6.95 12.27
N PRO A 63 4.75 5.67 12.43
CA PRO A 63 5.57 4.74 13.19
C PRO A 63 6.99 4.61 12.62
N ALA A 64 7.99 4.59 13.51
CA ALA A 64 9.41 4.63 13.14
C ALA A 64 9.82 3.50 12.19
N GLU A 65 9.23 2.32 12.34
CA GLU A 65 9.53 1.16 11.49
C GLU A 65 8.97 1.30 10.08
N LEU A 66 7.73 1.78 9.94
CA LEU A 66 7.14 2.09 8.64
C LEU A 66 7.95 3.18 7.92
N ARG A 67 8.42 4.17 8.68
CA ARG A 67 9.34 5.18 8.18
C ARG A 67 10.66 4.56 7.71
N ALA A 68 11.23 3.60 8.44
CA ALA A 68 12.47 2.92 8.03
C ALA A 68 12.29 2.12 6.72
N ILE A 69 11.15 1.42 6.57
CA ILE A 69 10.78 0.75 5.31
C ILE A 69 10.75 1.77 4.17
N LEU A 70 10.08 2.91 4.40
CA LEU A 70 9.93 3.97 3.41
C LEU A 70 11.26 4.63 3.03
N GLU A 71 12.14 4.90 3.99
CA GLU A 71 13.49 5.42 3.77
C GLU A 71 14.33 4.45 2.92
N ARG A 72 14.22 3.13 3.17
CA ARG A 72 14.89 2.11 2.36
C ARG A 72 14.33 2.05 0.94
N MET A 73 13.01 2.11 0.75
CA MET A 73 12.40 2.15 -0.59
C MET A 73 12.84 3.38 -1.39
N LEU A 74 12.99 4.52 -0.72
CA LEU A 74 13.30 5.82 -1.32
C LEU A 74 14.79 6.18 -1.31
N ALA A 75 15.68 5.19 -1.07
CA ALA A 75 17.11 5.42 -1.08
C ALA A 75 17.61 5.93 -2.45
N THR A 76 18.55 6.87 -2.42
CA THR A 76 19.12 7.48 -3.64
C THR A 76 19.79 6.43 -4.53
N ASP A 77 20.63 5.59 -3.92
CA ASP A 77 21.30 4.48 -4.60
C ASP A 77 20.33 3.28 -4.70
N PRO A 78 19.99 2.80 -5.92
CA PRO A 78 19.18 1.60 -6.10
C PRO A 78 19.70 0.37 -5.36
N ALA A 79 21.01 0.23 -5.16
CA ALA A 79 21.62 -0.90 -4.45
C ALA A 79 21.38 -0.88 -2.94
N GLN A 80 20.99 0.27 -2.37
CA GLN A 80 20.63 0.43 -0.95
C GLN A 80 19.13 0.17 -0.71
N ARG A 81 18.35 -0.08 -1.76
CA ARG A 81 16.93 -0.45 -1.65
C ARG A 81 16.79 -1.95 -1.35
N TYR A 82 15.58 -2.47 -1.47
CA TYR A 82 15.34 -3.91 -1.38
C TYR A 82 15.96 -4.63 -2.58
N ALA A 83 16.66 -5.74 -2.31
CA ALA A 83 17.30 -6.53 -3.37
C ALA A 83 16.30 -7.42 -4.10
N ASP A 84 15.10 -7.60 -3.54
CA ASP A 84 14.00 -8.37 -4.08
C ASP A 84 12.67 -7.71 -3.68
N THR A 85 11.67 -7.74 -4.56
CA THR A 85 10.31 -7.31 -4.22
C THR A 85 9.67 -8.21 -3.18
N ALA A 86 10.06 -9.49 -3.10
CA ALA A 86 9.61 -10.41 -2.05
C ALA A 86 10.10 -9.99 -0.66
N GLU A 87 11.31 -9.41 -0.55
CA GLU A 87 11.85 -8.89 0.71
C GLU A 87 11.04 -7.68 1.19
N LEU A 88 10.70 -6.75 0.28
CA LEU A 88 9.81 -5.63 0.58
C LEU A 88 8.42 -6.10 1.01
N ALA A 89 7.85 -7.08 0.30
CA ALA A 89 6.53 -7.63 0.63
C ALA A 89 6.54 -8.25 2.03
N HIS A 90 7.56 -9.03 2.35
CA HIS A 90 7.74 -9.61 3.68
C HIS A 90 7.78 -8.53 4.77
N ASP A 91 8.57 -7.47 4.60
CA ASP A 91 8.69 -6.43 5.64
C ASP A 91 7.38 -5.66 5.83
N LEU A 92 6.63 -5.40 4.76
CA LEU A 92 5.30 -4.79 4.84
C LEU A 92 4.29 -5.73 5.50
N GLU A 93 4.25 -7.01 5.14
CA GLU A 93 3.38 -8.01 5.75
C GLU A 93 3.69 -8.20 7.23
N TYR A 94 4.97 -8.34 7.57
CA TYR A 94 5.42 -8.47 8.95
C TYR A 94 5.01 -7.25 9.77
N TYR A 95 5.23 -6.04 9.25
CA TYR A 95 4.79 -4.81 9.91
C TYR A 95 3.28 -4.80 10.19
N ILE A 96 2.46 -5.30 9.26
CA ILE A 96 1.01 -5.33 9.38
C ILE A 96 0.51 -6.41 10.36
N TYR A 97 1.17 -7.58 10.43
CA TYR A 97 0.64 -8.77 11.11
C TYR A 97 1.36 -9.16 12.41
N ARG A 98 2.53 -8.60 12.73
CA ARG A 98 3.32 -9.05 13.88
C ARG A 98 2.62 -8.92 15.25
N ASP A 99 1.73 -7.94 15.41
CA ASP A 99 1.08 -7.61 16.68
C ASP A 99 -0.32 -8.27 16.80
N GLY A 100 -0.72 -9.12 15.85
CA GLY A 100 -1.97 -9.87 15.90
C GLY A 100 -2.63 -10.04 14.52
N TYR A 101 -3.96 -10.05 14.51
CA TYR A 101 -4.69 -10.01 13.24
C TYR A 101 -4.55 -8.60 12.64
N GLY A 102 -3.95 -8.53 11.46
CA GLY A 102 -3.84 -7.29 10.69
C GLY A 102 -5.23 -6.73 10.32
N PRO A 103 -5.27 -5.60 9.58
CA PRO A 103 -6.54 -4.98 9.20
C PRO A 103 -7.37 -5.97 8.38
N THR A 104 -8.56 -6.25 8.87
CA THR A 104 -9.58 -7.06 8.20
C THR A 104 -10.62 -6.15 7.57
N ILE A 105 -11.50 -6.73 6.75
CA ILE A 105 -12.66 -6.00 6.23
C ILE A 105 -13.56 -5.46 7.36
N VAL A 106 -13.61 -6.15 8.50
CA VAL A 106 -14.39 -5.73 9.67
C VAL A 106 -13.75 -4.51 10.35
N THR A 107 -12.44 -4.55 10.65
CA THR A 107 -11.74 -3.43 11.29
C THR A 107 -11.71 -2.20 10.39
N LEU A 108 -11.57 -2.40 9.07
CA LEU A 108 -11.67 -1.32 8.09
C LEU A 108 -13.08 -0.70 8.08
N ALA A 109 -14.12 -1.52 8.07
CA ALA A 109 -15.49 -1.02 8.12
C ALA A 109 -15.74 -0.21 9.40
N GLN A 110 -15.24 -0.67 10.55
CA GLN A 110 -15.40 0.02 11.84
C GLN A 110 -14.73 1.38 11.79
N TYR A 111 -13.48 1.42 11.33
CA TYR A 111 -12.74 2.66 11.14
C TYR A 111 -13.46 3.65 10.19
N MET A 112 -14.03 3.16 9.09
CA MET A 112 -14.78 4.02 8.15
C MET A 112 -16.08 4.56 8.77
N ALA A 113 -16.77 3.77 9.60
CA ALA A 113 -17.96 4.23 10.32
C ALA A 113 -17.63 5.31 11.35
N GLU A 114 -16.48 5.19 12.03
CA GLU A 114 -15.98 6.21 12.96
C GLU A 114 -15.62 7.52 12.24
N LEU A 115 -14.93 7.44 11.10
CA LEU A 115 -14.53 8.62 10.33
C LEU A 115 -15.69 9.31 9.61
N MET A 116 -16.71 8.56 9.18
CA MET A 116 -17.82 9.07 8.36
C MET A 116 -19.18 8.60 8.89
N PRO A 117 -19.60 9.09 10.07
CA PRO A 117 -20.85 8.67 10.69
C PRO A 117 -22.04 8.97 9.76
N GLY A 118 -22.89 7.96 9.54
CA GLY A 118 -24.10 8.05 8.71
C GLY A 118 -23.92 7.73 7.21
N ARG A 119 -22.68 7.67 6.69
CA ARG A 119 -22.41 7.10 5.35
C ARG A 119 -22.16 5.60 5.39
N PHE A 120 -21.49 5.16 6.44
CA PHE A 120 -21.27 3.74 6.73
C PHE A 120 -21.96 3.45 8.05
N THR A 121 -23.14 2.85 8.00
CA THR A 121 -23.76 2.30 9.21
C THR A 121 -23.18 0.91 9.40
N PHE A 122 -22.52 0.68 10.55
CA PHE A 122 -22.60 -0.66 11.09
C PHE A 122 -24.07 -0.94 11.30
N ALA A 123 -24.59 -1.99 10.68
CA ALA A 123 -25.77 -2.62 11.23
C ALA A 123 -25.35 -3.04 12.64
N GLY A 124 -25.59 -2.16 13.62
CA GLY A 124 -25.66 -2.57 15.00
C GLY A 124 -26.68 -3.71 15.08
N ASP A 125 -26.63 -4.44 16.18
CA ASP A 125 -27.46 -5.60 16.56
C ASP A 125 -28.99 -5.45 16.33
N ASP A 126 -29.46 -4.30 15.86
CA ASP A 126 -30.84 -3.97 15.47
C ASP A 126 -31.21 -4.40 14.03
N SER A 127 -30.32 -5.06 13.29
CA SER A 127 -30.72 -5.73 12.05
C SER A 127 -31.40 -7.07 12.41
N GLU A 128 -32.73 -7.06 12.46
CA GLU A 128 -33.58 -8.26 12.33
C GLU A 128 -33.39 -8.99 10.97
N ALA A 129 -32.24 -8.87 10.31
CA ALA A 129 -31.88 -9.74 9.20
C ALA A 129 -31.57 -11.12 9.76
N LYS A 130 -32.62 -11.90 9.99
CA LYS A 130 -32.52 -13.34 10.22
C LYS A 130 -31.61 -13.91 9.14
N THR A 131 -30.50 -14.53 9.55
CA THR A 131 -29.71 -15.36 8.66
C THR A 131 -30.60 -16.49 8.17
N GLU A 132 -31.16 -16.35 6.97
CA GLU A 132 -31.95 -17.39 6.37
C GLU A 132 -30.98 -18.50 5.96
N VAL A 133 -31.08 -19.64 6.64
CA VAL A 133 -30.27 -20.80 6.30
C VAL A 133 -30.66 -21.24 4.90
N LEU A 134 -29.72 -21.16 3.95
CA LEU A 134 -29.96 -21.60 2.59
C LEU A 134 -30.46 -23.06 2.60
N PRO A 135 -31.50 -23.39 1.83
CA PRO A 135 -32.00 -24.76 1.74
C PRO A 135 -30.86 -25.72 1.40
N THR A 136 -30.85 -26.92 2.00
CA THR A 136 -29.79 -27.92 1.79
C THR A 136 -29.61 -28.27 0.30
N GLU A 137 -30.69 -28.16 -0.49
CA GLU A 137 -30.72 -28.35 -1.94
C GLU A 137 -29.86 -27.34 -2.72
N PHE A 138 -29.59 -26.15 -2.17
CA PHE A 138 -28.81 -25.09 -2.84
C PHE A 138 -27.35 -25.50 -3.08
N PHE A 139 -26.80 -26.39 -2.26
CA PHE A 139 -25.43 -26.89 -2.38
C PHE A 139 -25.32 -28.17 -3.22
N SER A 140 -26.43 -28.74 -3.67
CA SER A 140 -26.46 -29.97 -4.48
C SER A 140 -25.91 -29.78 -5.90
N THR A 141 -25.87 -28.53 -6.40
CA THR A 141 -25.39 -28.17 -7.74
C THR A 141 -23.90 -27.86 -7.82
N VAL A 142 -23.16 -27.87 -6.69
CA VAL A 142 -21.73 -27.51 -6.66
C VAL A 142 -20.81 -28.72 -6.88
N THR A 143 -21.34 -29.93 -7.02
CA THR A 143 -20.52 -31.15 -7.18
C THR A 143 -19.85 -31.30 -8.56
N ASP A 144 -20.12 -30.42 -9.52
CA ASP A 144 -19.69 -30.59 -10.92
C ASP A 144 -18.61 -29.61 -11.41
N VAL A 145 -17.82 -29.02 -10.50
CA VAL A 145 -16.72 -28.12 -10.88
C VAL A 145 -15.35 -28.83 -10.88
N THR A 146 -15.22 -30.00 -10.25
CA THR A 146 -13.94 -30.75 -10.19
C THR A 146 -13.67 -31.66 -11.39
N LYS A 147 -14.54 -31.71 -12.40
CA LYS A 147 -14.39 -32.63 -13.55
C LYS A 147 -13.77 -32.02 -14.82
N THR A 148 -13.47 -30.72 -14.85
CA THR A 148 -13.00 -30.04 -16.09
C THR A 148 -11.60 -29.42 -15.97
N MET A 149 -10.76 -29.89 -15.06
CA MET A 149 -9.32 -29.60 -15.07
C MET A 149 -8.50 -30.89 -15.14
N ARG A 150 -8.52 -31.50 -16.32
CA ARG A 150 -7.38 -32.25 -16.86
C ARG A 150 -7.01 -31.64 -18.20
N LEU A 151 -6.02 -30.76 -18.18
CA LEU A 151 -5.05 -30.57 -19.26
C LEU A 151 -3.68 -30.56 -18.61
#